data_AF-A0A2A2S518-F1
#
_entry.id   AF-A0A2A2S518-F1
#
_cell.length_a   1.000
_cell.length_b   1.000
_cell.length_c   1.000
_cell.angle_alpha   90.00
_cell.angle_beta   90.00
_cell.angle_gamma   90.00
#
_symmetry.space_group_name_H-M   'P 1'
#
loop_
_entity.id
_entity.type
_entity.pdbx_description
1 polymer ?
#
loop_
_entity_poly.entity_id
_entity_poly.type
_entity_poly.pdbx_seq_one_letter_code
_entity_poly.pdbx_strand_id
1 'polypeptide(L)'
;MINRIHLPFFKIFSAVVLTFGTLTASAQMSASLPYKQDAADTSAINSEYIEEKDFTSVKTKPAVSIFDNVSETDLQKKVSISLNNSGDRKQLMNYLKQLEVSDNGSAGNEARNKTLFKFANLFARLKLYPLAMKCFFKTLQKDKQKHDNREAAVSDNMDVDDSLSPDLPINTKDDSLAYVQSLQVRSEKSVRTTYENISGTFNDGKQAVAYALLFHVKQPSPGKKKVHVLAYTGHTYITLIKYNTDSTYVSCSFGFYPKKDHIFSATPWFPSTSSQFKNDAGHKWDEIIGKFISKKSFDKILKLTKEYNDVDYHLSYNNCTDFSLQAAGMAGISISNTEGKWFMGHGNNPGVTGQSILQGGYGTTDKQPVATLFKSLNTSVTEK
;
A
#
# COMPACT_ATOMS: atom_id res chain seq x y z
N MET A 1 -80.33 -10.81 -5.14
CA MET A 1 -80.03 -11.11 -6.55
C MET A 1 -78.57 -10.71 -6.80
N ILE A 2 -77.58 -11.52 -6.45
CA ILE A 2 -77.05 -12.75 -7.11
C ILE A 2 -76.49 -12.47 -8.51
N ASN A 3 -75.15 -12.39 -8.57
CA ASN A 3 -74.21 -13.00 -9.54
C ASN A 3 -72.83 -12.38 -9.21
N ARG A 4 -71.87 -13.00 -8.50
CA ARG A 4 -71.28 -14.35 -8.51
C ARG A 4 -70.83 -14.82 -9.90
N ILE A 5 -69.56 -14.57 -10.20
CA ILE A 5 -68.78 -15.33 -11.18
C ILE A 5 -67.62 -15.97 -10.41
N HIS A 6 -67.55 -17.30 -10.47
CA HIS A 6 -66.56 -18.17 -9.85
C HIS A 6 -65.92 -19.05 -10.94
N LEU A 7 -64.60 -19.24 -10.79
CA LEU A 7 -63.76 -20.39 -11.20
C LEU A 7 -63.44 -20.62 -12.70
N PRO A 8 -62.40 -21.43 -13.08
CA PRO A 8 -61.53 -22.28 -12.24
C PRO A 8 -60.00 -22.26 -12.51
N PHE A 9 -59.28 -22.75 -11.49
CA PHE A 9 -58.10 -23.64 -11.50
C PHE A 9 -57.46 -24.05 -12.84
N PHE A 10 -56.12 -23.95 -12.93
CA PHE A 10 -55.29 -25.11 -13.29
C PHE A 10 -53.89 -25.00 -12.66
N LYS A 11 -53.59 -25.95 -11.76
CA LYS A 11 -52.24 -26.27 -11.28
C LYS A 11 -51.59 -27.18 -12.31
N ILE A 12 -50.35 -26.92 -12.72
CA ILE A 12 -49.48 -27.94 -13.29
C ILE A 12 -48.14 -27.90 -12.55
N PHE A 13 -47.91 -29.02 -11.84
CA PHE A 13 -46.62 -29.50 -11.38
C PHE A 13 -45.70 -29.75 -12.57
N SER A 14 -44.44 -29.31 -12.47
CA SER A 14 -43.32 -30.05 -13.04
C SER A 14 -42.12 -29.91 -12.10
N ALA A 15 -41.96 -30.94 -11.28
CA ALA A 15 -40.70 -31.26 -10.63
C ALA A 15 -39.75 -31.80 -11.71
N VAL A 16 -38.55 -31.26 -11.80
CA VAL A 16 -37.40 -31.96 -12.39
C VAL A 16 -36.32 -31.99 -11.32
N VAL A 17 -35.98 -33.21 -10.95
CA VAL A 17 -35.03 -33.61 -9.92
C VAL A 17 -33.79 -34.19 -10.61
N LEU A 18 -32.63 -33.88 -10.02
CA LEU A 18 -31.30 -34.52 -10.11
C LEU A 18 -30.55 -34.44 -11.45
N THR A 19 -29.33 -33.87 -11.40
CA THR A 19 -28.13 -34.69 -11.19
C THR A 19 -26.95 -33.86 -10.68
N PHE A 20 -26.19 -34.49 -9.78
CA PHE A 20 -24.93 -34.05 -9.20
C PHE A 20 -23.87 -33.73 -10.26
N GLY A 21 -23.15 -32.63 -10.04
CA GLY A 21 -21.88 -32.34 -10.67
C GLY A 21 -20.96 -31.62 -9.69
N THR A 22 -20.26 -32.39 -8.86
CA THR A 22 -19.12 -31.88 -8.08
C THR A 22 -17.98 -31.57 -9.05
N LEU A 23 -17.85 -30.32 -9.46
CA LEU A 23 -16.64 -29.82 -10.10
C LEU A 23 -15.71 -29.31 -9.01
N THR A 24 -14.85 -30.20 -8.52
CA THR A 24 -13.59 -29.82 -7.87
C THR A 24 -12.71 -29.17 -8.93
N ALA A 25 -12.73 -27.84 -9.00
CA ALA A 25 -11.72 -27.08 -9.73
C ALA A 25 -10.48 -26.94 -8.83
N SER A 26 -9.66 -27.99 -8.82
CA SER A 26 -8.24 -27.89 -8.51
C SER A 26 -7.56 -27.12 -9.64
N ALA A 27 -7.17 -25.87 -9.38
CA ALA A 27 -6.37 -25.07 -10.29
C ALA A 27 -5.01 -24.71 -9.63
N GLN A 28 -4.04 -25.55 -9.97
CA GLN A 28 -2.67 -25.19 -10.35
C GLN A 28 -1.76 -24.61 -9.27
N MET A 29 -1.14 -25.53 -8.54
CA MET A 29 0.26 -25.39 -8.16
C MET A 29 1.14 -25.40 -9.43
N SER A 30 1.87 -24.31 -9.65
CA SER A 30 2.94 -24.16 -10.64
C SER A 30 4.03 -23.33 -9.95
N ALA A 31 5.31 -23.67 -9.90
CA ALA A 31 6.06 -24.86 -10.28
C ALA A 31 7.31 -24.87 -9.39
N SER A 32 7.56 -25.98 -8.70
CA SER A 32 8.87 -26.31 -8.13
C SER A 32 9.77 -26.81 -9.26
N LEU A 33 10.85 -26.11 -9.56
CA LEU A 33 11.91 -26.67 -10.41
C LEU A 33 12.88 -27.48 -9.53
N PRO A 34 13.24 -28.70 -9.96
CA PRO A 34 14.14 -29.56 -9.21
C PRO A 34 15.59 -29.09 -9.36
N TYR A 35 16.24 -28.99 -8.19
CA TYR A 35 17.67 -28.97 -8.02
C TYR A 35 18.29 -30.23 -8.64
N LYS A 36 19.29 -30.05 -9.50
CA LYS A 36 20.16 -31.13 -9.98
C LYS A 36 21.58 -30.81 -9.54
N GLN A 37 22.07 -31.60 -8.59
CA GLN A 37 23.45 -31.60 -8.12
C GLN A 37 24.25 -32.67 -8.88
N ASP A 38 25.55 -32.40 -8.95
CA ASP A 38 26.69 -33.27 -9.24
C ASP A 38 27.06 -33.60 -10.69
N ALA A 39 28.21 -33.06 -11.09
CA ALA A 39 29.35 -33.89 -11.48
C ALA A 39 30.67 -33.15 -11.15
N ALA A 40 31.56 -33.88 -10.50
CA ALA A 40 32.88 -33.46 -10.04
C ALA A 40 33.91 -33.38 -11.18
N ASP A 41 34.78 -32.37 -11.05
CA ASP A 41 36.24 -32.44 -11.04
C ASP A 41 37.00 -33.28 -12.09
N THR A 42 37.76 -32.61 -12.95
CA THR A 42 39.21 -32.87 -13.15
C THR A 42 39.81 -31.88 -14.15
N SER A 43 40.79 -31.08 -13.71
CA SER A 43 42.14 -31.07 -14.27
C SER A 43 43.00 -29.97 -13.62
N ALA A 44 43.94 -30.43 -12.82
CA ALA A 44 45.07 -29.68 -12.29
C ALA A 44 46.05 -29.21 -13.40
N ILE A 45 47.08 -28.47 -12.95
CA ILE A 45 48.27 -27.93 -13.67
C ILE A 45 48.04 -26.45 -14.09
N ASN A 46 48.79 -25.43 -13.68
CA ASN A 46 50.10 -25.33 -13.04
C ASN A 46 50.19 -24.06 -12.17
N SER A 47 50.98 -24.17 -11.11
CA SER A 47 51.39 -23.10 -10.21
C SER A 47 52.45 -22.20 -10.88
N GLU A 48 52.21 -20.89 -10.92
CA GLU A 48 53.27 -19.89 -11.02
C GLU A 48 53.05 -18.83 -9.94
N TYR A 49 54.04 -18.76 -9.05
CA TYR A 49 54.17 -17.79 -7.96
C TYR A 49 54.21 -16.37 -8.56
N ILE A 50 53.24 -15.52 -8.22
CA ILE A 50 53.35 -14.07 -8.41
C ILE A 50 53.59 -13.44 -7.04
N GLU A 51 54.75 -12.80 -6.92
CA GLU A 51 55.20 -12.09 -5.72
C GLU A 51 54.22 -10.98 -5.30
N GLU A 52 53.97 -11.00 -4.01
CA GLU A 52 53.13 -10.10 -3.25
C GLU A 52 53.86 -8.77 -3.02
N LYS A 53 53.75 -7.83 -3.98
CA LYS A 53 54.11 -6.41 -3.82
C LYS A 53 53.61 -5.60 -5.03
N ASP A 54 52.30 -5.34 -5.08
CA ASP A 54 51.72 -4.16 -5.78
C ASP A 54 50.19 -4.01 -5.65
N PHE A 55 49.56 -4.55 -4.61
CA PHE A 55 48.17 -4.17 -4.26
C PHE A 55 48.16 -2.88 -3.43
N THR A 56 48.49 -1.77 -4.09
CA THR A 56 48.03 -0.47 -3.61
C THR A 56 46.50 -0.48 -3.63
N SER A 57 45.88 -0.17 -2.49
CA SER A 57 44.43 -0.08 -2.35
C SER A 57 43.89 0.97 -3.32
N VAL A 58 43.40 0.54 -4.48
CA VAL A 58 42.59 1.39 -5.34
C VAL A 58 41.33 1.70 -4.55
N LYS A 59 41.28 2.91 -3.96
CA LYS A 59 40.03 3.54 -3.53
C LYS A 59 39.15 3.63 -4.78
N THR A 60 38.35 2.59 -5.00
CA THR A 60 37.30 2.60 -6.02
C THR A 60 36.32 3.69 -5.60
N LYS A 61 36.34 4.81 -6.32
CA LYS A 61 35.30 5.82 -6.23
C LYS A 61 33.96 5.10 -6.38
N PRO A 62 32.96 5.34 -5.51
CA PRO A 62 31.66 4.69 -5.64
C PRO A 62 31.14 4.97 -7.04
N ALA A 63 30.77 3.90 -7.76
CA ALA A 63 30.21 4.01 -9.09
C ALA A 63 28.98 4.91 -9.02
N VAL A 64 29.04 6.07 -9.68
CA VAL A 64 27.91 7.00 -9.76
C VAL A 64 26.78 6.25 -10.45
N SER A 65 25.72 5.94 -9.71
CA SER A 65 24.60 5.21 -10.26
C SER A 65 23.85 6.10 -11.24
N ILE A 66 23.29 5.48 -12.29
CA ILE A 66 22.40 6.16 -13.24
C ILE A 66 21.17 6.80 -12.58
N PHE A 67 20.91 6.49 -11.30
CA PHE A 67 19.83 7.00 -10.48
C PHE A 67 20.23 8.16 -9.54
N ASP A 68 21.54 8.44 -9.35
CA ASP A 68 22.01 9.39 -8.33
C ASP A 68 21.86 10.87 -8.73
N ASN A 69 21.74 11.21 -10.02
CA ASN A 69 21.79 12.58 -10.55
C ASN A 69 20.71 12.91 -11.58
N VAL A 70 19.50 12.40 -11.37
CA VAL A 70 18.40 12.53 -12.34
C VAL A 70 17.27 13.36 -11.74
N SER A 71 16.63 14.21 -12.55
CA SER A 71 15.43 14.97 -12.14
C SER A 71 14.33 14.02 -11.66
N GLU A 72 13.41 14.45 -10.80
CA GLU A 72 12.33 13.55 -10.30
C GLU A 72 11.48 12.97 -11.44
N THR A 73 11.19 13.78 -12.45
CA THR A 73 10.40 13.40 -13.63
C THR A 73 11.14 12.36 -14.49
N ASP A 74 12.43 12.57 -14.73
CA ASP A 74 13.25 11.62 -15.49
C ASP A 74 13.48 10.31 -14.71
N LEU A 75 13.63 10.40 -13.39
CA LEU A 75 13.77 9.24 -12.52
C LEU A 75 12.47 8.41 -12.55
N GLN A 76 11.31 9.07 -12.49
CA GLN A 76 10.03 8.39 -12.60
C GLN A 76 9.84 7.70 -13.94
N LYS A 77 10.18 8.37 -15.04
CA LYS A 77 10.12 7.80 -16.39
C LYS A 77 11.06 6.59 -16.51
N LYS A 78 12.31 6.72 -16.06
CA LYS A 78 13.30 5.63 -16.08
C LYS A 78 12.81 4.43 -15.29
N VAL A 79 12.39 4.61 -14.03
CA VAL A 79 11.89 3.49 -13.21
C VAL A 79 10.63 2.87 -13.81
N SER A 80 9.71 3.66 -14.34
CA SER A 80 8.51 3.13 -15.02
C SER A 80 8.86 2.25 -16.22
N ILE A 81 9.85 2.66 -17.02
CA ILE A 81 10.37 1.87 -18.13
C ILE A 81 11.05 0.60 -17.60
N SER A 82 11.92 0.74 -16.59
CA SER A 82 12.64 -0.36 -15.98
C SER A 82 11.69 -1.43 -15.44
N LEU A 83 10.53 -1.04 -14.88
CA LEU A 83 9.51 -1.98 -14.39
C LEU A 83 8.92 -2.89 -15.48
N ASN A 84 8.98 -2.50 -16.75
CA ASN A 84 8.49 -3.34 -17.85
C ASN A 84 9.53 -4.35 -18.36
N ASN A 85 10.83 -4.14 -18.07
CA ASN A 85 11.92 -5.00 -18.54
C ASN A 85 12.57 -5.77 -17.37
N SER A 86 12.62 -7.10 -17.47
CA SER A 86 13.20 -7.93 -16.40
C SER A 86 14.67 -7.65 -16.09
N GLY A 87 15.49 -7.28 -17.08
CA GLY A 87 16.90 -6.92 -16.87
C GLY A 87 17.04 -5.63 -16.05
N ASP A 88 16.28 -4.61 -16.45
CA ASP A 88 16.31 -3.30 -15.79
C ASP A 88 15.70 -3.36 -14.38
N ARG A 89 14.65 -4.16 -14.16
CA ARG A 89 14.12 -4.40 -12.80
C ARG A 89 15.18 -5.00 -11.88
N LYS A 90 15.94 -5.99 -12.34
CA LYS A 90 17.03 -6.59 -11.56
C LYS A 90 18.11 -5.57 -11.24
N GLN A 91 18.48 -4.70 -12.20
CA GLN A 91 19.43 -3.62 -11.95
C GLN A 91 18.92 -2.65 -10.88
N LEU A 92 17.65 -2.26 -10.94
CA LEU A 92 17.02 -1.41 -9.93
C LEU A 92 17.04 -2.06 -8.53
N MET A 93 16.67 -3.34 -8.41
CA MET A 93 16.68 -4.04 -7.13
C MET A 93 18.10 -4.20 -6.58
N ASN A 94 19.09 -4.49 -7.43
CA ASN A 94 20.49 -4.56 -7.02
C ASN A 94 21.00 -3.20 -6.52
N TYR A 95 20.63 -2.11 -7.17
CA TYR A 95 20.98 -0.76 -6.72
C TYR A 95 20.33 -0.43 -5.36
N LEU A 96 19.06 -0.77 -5.15
CA LEU A 96 18.40 -0.60 -3.85
C LEU A 96 19.07 -1.44 -2.74
N LYS A 97 19.49 -2.66 -3.07
CA LYS A 97 20.23 -3.52 -2.14
C LYS A 97 21.61 -2.95 -1.80
N GLN A 98 22.31 -2.32 -2.75
CA GLN A 98 23.58 -1.63 -2.47
C GLN A 98 23.38 -0.43 -1.54
N LEU A 99 22.26 0.30 -1.68
CA LEU A 99 21.86 1.36 -0.76
C LEU A 99 21.53 0.82 0.65
N GLU A 100 21.18 -0.46 0.79
CA GLU A 100 20.94 -1.10 2.09
C GLU A 100 22.25 -1.48 2.81
N VAL A 101 23.23 -2.03 2.07
CA VAL A 101 24.45 -2.64 2.64
C VAL A 101 25.58 -1.63 2.93
N SER A 102 25.56 -0.45 2.31
CA SER A 102 26.72 0.46 2.33
C SER A 102 26.90 1.17 3.69
N ASP A 103 27.92 0.77 4.44
CA ASP A 103 28.25 1.21 5.80
C ASP A 103 29.29 2.36 5.80
N ASN A 104 28.93 3.50 5.22
CA ASN A 104 29.82 4.66 5.09
C ASN A 104 29.37 5.78 6.02
N GLY A 105 30.32 6.46 6.67
CA GLY A 105 30.14 7.40 7.80
C GLY A 105 29.03 8.46 7.68
N SER A 106 28.79 9.19 8.78
CA SER A 106 27.61 10.03 9.04
C SER A 106 27.08 10.90 7.87
N ALA A 107 27.94 11.45 7.01
CA ALA A 107 27.56 12.26 5.84
C ALA A 107 27.03 11.40 4.66
N GLY A 108 27.65 10.26 4.38
CA GLY A 108 27.16 9.30 3.36
C GLY A 108 25.79 8.73 3.73
N ASN A 109 25.56 8.54 5.03
CA ASN A 109 24.30 8.07 5.58
C ASN A 109 23.13 9.08 5.47
N GLU A 110 23.37 10.38 5.28
CA GLU A 110 22.29 11.35 5.05
C GLU A 110 21.85 11.37 3.58
N ALA A 111 22.81 11.39 2.65
CA ALA A 111 22.54 11.31 1.23
C ALA A 111 21.77 10.02 0.88
N ARG A 112 22.18 8.88 1.47
CA ARG A 112 21.50 7.59 1.34
C ARG A 112 20.04 7.62 1.80
N ASN A 113 19.77 8.19 2.97
CA ASN A 113 18.40 8.32 3.49
C ASN A 113 17.54 9.21 2.60
N LYS A 114 18.10 10.31 2.11
CA LYS A 114 17.43 11.17 1.11
C LYS A 114 17.10 10.37 -0.15
N THR A 115 18.04 9.55 -0.65
CA THR A 115 17.82 8.69 -1.81
C THR A 115 16.73 7.64 -1.55
N LEU A 116 16.77 6.92 -0.42
CA LEU A 116 15.74 5.96 -0.03
C LEU A 116 14.36 6.61 0.10
N PHE A 117 14.29 7.82 0.67
CA PHE A 117 13.04 8.57 0.75
C PHE A 117 12.53 9.03 -0.63
N LYS A 118 13.42 9.41 -1.55
CA LYS A 118 13.06 9.68 -2.96
C LYS A 118 12.48 8.43 -3.62
N PHE A 119 13.09 7.27 -3.43
CA PHE A 119 12.54 5.99 -3.92
C PHE A 119 11.21 5.64 -3.28
N ALA A 120 11.03 5.89 -1.98
CA ALA A 120 9.75 5.69 -1.31
C ALA A 120 8.64 6.52 -1.96
N ASN A 121 8.89 7.81 -2.21
CA ASN A 121 7.95 8.69 -2.92
C ASN A 121 7.68 8.21 -4.35
N LEU A 122 8.73 7.83 -5.07
CA LEU A 122 8.61 7.34 -6.44
C LEU A 122 7.76 6.06 -6.52
N PHE A 123 8.05 5.07 -5.68
CA PHE A 123 7.30 3.82 -5.64
C PHE A 123 5.85 4.04 -5.21
N ALA A 124 5.57 5.00 -4.32
CA ALA A 124 4.21 5.39 -4.00
C ALA A 124 3.48 5.97 -5.24
N ARG A 125 4.13 6.85 -6.02
CA ARG A 125 3.58 7.41 -7.29
C ARG A 125 3.28 6.32 -8.32
N LEU A 126 4.10 5.27 -8.35
CA LEU A 126 3.91 4.08 -9.18
C LEU A 126 2.98 3.03 -8.55
N LYS A 127 2.41 3.32 -7.37
CA LYS A 127 1.53 2.44 -6.57
C LYS A 127 2.16 1.08 -6.22
N LEU A 128 3.49 1.04 -6.14
CA LEU A 128 4.29 -0.05 -5.59
C LEU A 128 4.43 0.12 -4.07
N TYR A 129 3.31 0.18 -3.36
CA TYR A 129 3.25 0.61 -1.96
C TYR A 129 4.09 -0.24 -0.99
N PRO A 130 4.15 -1.58 -1.12
CA PRO A 130 5.02 -2.41 -0.29
C PRO A 130 6.50 -2.03 -0.43
N LEU A 131 6.96 -1.77 -1.65
CA LEU A 131 8.34 -1.34 -1.89
C LEU A 131 8.58 0.09 -1.39
N ALA A 132 7.60 0.99 -1.57
CA ALA A 132 7.65 2.33 -1.03
C ALA A 132 7.84 2.34 0.49
N MET A 133 7.05 1.53 1.19
CA MET A 133 7.11 1.42 2.65
C MET A 133 8.36 0.69 3.13
N LYS A 134 8.91 -0.29 2.39
CA LYS A 134 10.24 -0.86 2.67
C LYS A 134 11.34 0.21 2.61
N CYS A 135 11.36 1.01 1.54
CA CYS A 135 12.33 2.12 1.42
C CYS A 135 12.18 3.12 2.56
N PHE A 136 10.95 3.49 2.91
CA PHE A 136 10.68 4.39 4.04
C PHE A 136 11.14 3.79 5.39
N PHE A 137 10.85 2.52 5.65
CA PHE A 137 11.29 1.84 6.87
C PHE A 137 12.80 1.92 7.10
N LYS A 138 13.57 1.73 6.04
CA LYS A 138 15.04 1.83 6.09
C LYS A 138 15.54 3.24 6.42
N THR A 139 14.74 4.28 6.13
CA THR A 139 15.06 5.64 6.59
C THR A 139 14.90 5.82 8.11
N LEU A 140 13.98 5.08 8.75
CA LEU A 140 13.67 5.17 10.18
C LEU A 140 14.65 4.41 11.08
N GLN A 141 15.24 3.30 10.60
CA GLN A 141 16.16 2.47 11.40
C GLN A 141 17.39 3.25 11.91
N LYS A 142 17.79 4.32 11.21
CA LYS A 142 18.89 5.21 11.63
C LYS A 142 18.55 6.06 12.85
N ASP A 143 17.30 6.51 12.97
CA ASP A 143 16.89 7.41 14.06
C ASP A 143 16.94 6.68 15.41
N LYS A 144 16.60 5.38 15.43
CA LYS A 144 16.77 4.52 16.62
C LYS A 144 18.23 4.30 16.98
N GLN A 145 19.07 3.87 16.04
CA GLN A 145 20.51 3.66 16.31
C GLN A 145 21.25 4.93 16.80
N LYS A 146 20.77 6.12 16.44
CA LYS A 146 21.33 7.39 16.90
C LYS A 146 20.84 7.79 18.31
N HIS A 147 19.65 7.32 18.70
CA HIS A 147 19.06 7.54 20.03
C HIS A 147 19.63 6.54 21.06
N ASP A 148 19.75 5.26 20.68
CA ASP A 148 20.31 4.20 21.54
C ASP A 148 21.77 4.48 21.92
N ASN A 149 22.57 5.04 20.99
CA ASN A 149 23.94 5.48 21.25
C ASN A 149 24.05 6.75 22.12
N ARG A 150 22.94 7.46 22.36
CA ARG A 150 22.88 8.64 23.25
C ARG A 150 22.25 8.32 24.61
N GLU A 151 21.34 7.34 24.68
CA GLU A 151 20.65 6.93 25.90
C GLU A 151 21.35 5.78 26.65
N ALA A 152 22.37 5.14 26.08
CA ALA A 152 23.25 4.20 26.79
C ALA A 152 24.04 4.81 27.97
N ALA A 153 23.79 6.07 28.33
CA ALA A 153 24.39 6.75 29.48
C ALA A 153 23.47 6.92 30.70
N VAL A 154 22.18 6.55 30.67
CA VAL A 154 21.30 6.65 31.87
C VAL A 154 20.25 5.53 31.95
N SER A 155 20.50 4.61 32.88
CA SER A 155 19.64 3.68 33.64
C SER A 155 18.23 3.25 33.18
N ASP A 156 18.06 1.92 33.31
CA ASP A 156 17.00 1.14 33.96
C ASP A 156 15.56 1.02 33.38
N ASN A 157 15.30 -0.23 32.98
CA ASN A 157 14.09 -1.04 33.18
C ASN A 157 12.73 -0.43 32.82
N MET A 158 12.19 -0.87 31.68
CA MET A 158 10.79 -1.27 31.57
C MET A 158 10.65 -2.32 30.46
N ASP A 159 10.06 -3.46 30.83
CA ASP A 159 9.65 -4.53 29.92
C ASP A 159 8.83 -3.95 28.74
N VAL A 160 9.49 -3.83 27.59
CA VAL A 160 8.84 -3.63 26.30
C VAL A 160 9.04 -4.93 25.54
N ASP A 161 7.92 -5.59 25.26
CA ASP A 161 7.80 -6.78 24.42
C ASP A 161 8.79 -6.74 23.24
N ASP A 162 9.89 -7.46 23.40
CA ASP A 162 11.03 -7.56 22.52
C ASP A 162 10.66 -8.45 21.33
N SER A 163 9.78 -7.96 20.47
CA SER A 163 9.51 -8.60 19.19
C SER A 163 10.39 -7.94 18.14
N LEU A 164 11.55 -8.57 17.86
CA LEU A 164 12.36 -8.51 16.64
C LEU A 164 12.07 -7.28 15.78
N SER A 165 12.99 -6.31 15.73
CA SER A 165 12.95 -5.28 14.68
C SER A 165 12.83 -6.00 13.33
N PRO A 166 11.68 -5.92 12.62
CA PRO A 166 11.47 -6.71 11.42
C PRO A 166 12.51 -6.26 10.41
N ASP A 167 13.54 -7.05 10.13
CA ASP A 167 14.36 -6.72 8.99
C ASP A 167 13.51 -6.92 7.74
N LEU A 168 13.29 -5.84 6.99
CA LEU A 168 12.53 -5.83 5.75
C LEU A 168 13.51 -5.62 4.59
N PRO A 169 14.31 -6.65 4.23
CA PRO A 169 15.33 -6.50 3.21
C PRO A 169 14.69 -6.28 1.84
N ILE A 170 15.39 -5.53 0.99
CA ILE A 170 15.07 -5.44 -0.43
C ILE A 170 15.81 -6.57 -1.16
N ASN A 171 15.07 -7.45 -1.81
CA ASN A 171 15.65 -8.63 -2.44
C ASN A 171 15.02 -9.00 -3.78
N THR A 172 15.52 -10.09 -4.37
CA THR A 172 15.14 -10.53 -5.71
C THR A 172 13.67 -10.93 -5.84
N LYS A 173 12.96 -11.25 -4.75
CA LYS A 173 11.51 -11.50 -4.79
C LYS A 173 10.72 -10.22 -5.04
N ASP A 174 11.26 -9.06 -4.66
CA ASP A 174 10.64 -7.76 -4.92
C ASP A 174 10.51 -7.48 -6.43
N ASP A 175 11.40 -8.04 -7.27
CA ASP A 175 11.32 -7.93 -8.74
C ASP A 175 10.00 -8.50 -9.29
N SER A 176 9.72 -9.77 -8.96
CA SER A 176 8.51 -10.46 -9.43
C SER A 176 7.25 -9.85 -8.83
N LEU A 177 7.27 -9.47 -7.55
CA LEU A 177 6.13 -8.88 -6.86
C LEU A 177 5.82 -7.46 -7.36
N ALA A 178 6.85 -6.64 -7.62
CA ALA A 178 6.68 -5.32 -8.22
C ALA A 178 6.05 -5.41 -9.62
N TYR A 179 6.45 -6.41 -10.41
CA TYR A 179 5.82 -6.66 -11.71
C TYR A 179 4.33 -7.02 -11.56
N VAL A 180 3.98 -7.97 -10.68
CA VAL A 180 2.58 -8.36 -10.43
C VAL A 180 1.74 -7.15 -9.98
N GLN A 181 2.27 -6.34 -9.06
CA GLN A 181 1.58 -5.14 -8.61
C GLN A 181 1.42 -4.11 -9.73
N SER A 182 2.43 -3.93 -10.59
CA SER A 182 2.34 -3.02 -11.74
C SER A 182 1.22 -3.41 -12.72
N LEU A 183 0.91 -4.71 -12.85
CA LEU A 183 -0.19 -5.19 -13.68
C LEU A 183 -1.55 -4.86 -13.06
N GLN A 184 -1.69 -5.01 -11.73
CA GLN A 184 -2.94 -4.70 -11.01
C GLN A 184 -3.31 -3.21 -11.10
N VAL A 185 -2.32 -2.32 -11.25
CA VAL A 185 -2.49 -0.87 -11.29
C VAL A 185 -2.97 -0.35 -12.66
N ARG A 186 -2.96 -1.18 -13.72
CA ARG A 186 -3.29 -0.74 -15.09
C ARG A 186 -4.76 -0.33 -15.29
N SER A 187 -5.68 -0.83 -14.46
CA SER A 187 -7.10 -0.44 -14.53
C SER A 187 -7.37 0.74 -13.60
N GLU A 188 -7.61 1.93 -14.14
CA GLU A 188 -7.95 3.11 -13.32
C GLU A 188 -9.33 3.03 -12.65
N LYS A 189 -10.20 2.15 -13.14
CA LYS A 189 -11.58 2.02 -12.65
C LYS A 189 -11.63 1.11 -11.43
N SER A 190 -12.18 1.63 -10.33
CA SER A 190 -12.43 0.85 -9.13
C SER A 190 -13.54 -0.17 -9.35
N VAL A 191 -13.23 -1.45 -9.18
CA VAL A 191 -14.16 -2.58 -9.39
C VAL A 191 -14.74 -3.02 -8.06
N ARG A 192 -16.01 -3.43 -8.02
CA ARG A 192 -16.65 -3.94 -6.79
C ARG A 192 -15.83 -5.09 -6.19
N THR A 193 -15.69 -5.07 -4.86
CA THR A 193 -15.10 -6.16 -4.08
C THR A 193 -15.97 -6.45 -2.85
N THR A 194 -15.62 -7.48 -2.08
CA THR A 194 -16.30 -7.85 -0.83
C THR A 194 -15.30 -7.93 0.32
N TYR A 195 -15.80 -7.95 1.55
CA TYR A 195 -14.98 -8.18 2.73
C TYR A 195 -14.19 -9.50 2.66
N GLU A 196 -14.79 -10.58 2.14
CA GLU A 196 -14.16 -11.90 2.01
C GLU A 196 -12.96 -11.84 1.06
N ASN A 197 -13.07 -11.09 -0.04
CA ASN A 197 -11.95 -10.91 -0.96
C ASN A 197 -10.84 -10.04 -0.34
N ILE A 198 -11.22 -8.98 0.38
CA ILE A 198 -10.25 -8.10 1.07
C ILE A 198 -9.51 -8.88 2.16
N SER A 199 -10.23 -9.51 3.08
CA SER A 199 -9.64 -10.28 4.18
C SER A 199 -8.90 -11.53 3.67
N GLY A 200 -9.45 -12.21 2.66
CA GLY A 200 -8.84 -13.36 2.00
C GLY A 200 -7.49 -13.04 1.35
N THR A 201 -7.26 -11.81 0.90
CA THR A 201 -5.95 -11.36 0.38
C THR A 201 -4.83 -11.57 1.41
N PHE A 202 -5.14 -11.47 2.70
CA PHE A 202 -4.17 -11.58 3.79
C PHE A 202 -4.05 -12.99 4.38
N ASN A 203 -4.90 -13.93 3.93
CA ASN A 203 -4.90 -15.34 4.29
C ASN A 203 -4.04 -16.17 3.33
N ASP A 204 -2.84 -15.68 3.02
CA ASP A 204 -1.89 -16.31 2.08
C ASP A 204 -1.13 -17.52 2.66
N GLY A 205 -1.48 -17.97 3.87
CA GLY A 205 -0.84 -19.09 4.57
C GLY A 205 0.56 -18.80 5.12
N LYS A 206 1.03 -17.54 5.02
CA LYS A 206 2.39 -17.16 5.43
C LYS A 206 2.40 -16.39 6.74
N GLN A 207 3.47 -16.58 7.50
CA GLN A 207 3.70 -15.84 8.75
C GLN A 207 4.08 -14.39 8.43
N ALA A 208 3.40 -13.45 9.07
CA ALA A 208 3.70 -12.03 8.94
C ALA A 208 4.91 -11.63 9.80
N VAL A 209 5.69 -10.67 9.31
CA VAL A 209 6.77 -10.01 10.05
C VAL A 209 6.46 -8.53 10.31
N ALA A 210 5.66 -7.88 9.45
CA ALA A 210 5.26 -6.49 9.61
C ALA A 210 3.95 -6.17 8.89
N TYR A 211 3.30 -5.09 9.29
CA TYR A 211 2.07 -4.57 8.69
C TYR A 211 2.18 -3.07 8.45
N ALA A 212 1.50 -2.57 7.42
CA ALA A 212 1.40 -1.14 7.16
C ALA A 212 0.01 -0.74 6.67
N LEU A 213 -0.35 0.51 6.93
CA LEU A 213 -1.52 1.18 6.36
C LEU A 213 -1.09 2.44 5.63
N LEU A 214 -1.68 2.68 4.46
CA LEU A 214 -1.63 3.95 3.75
C LEU A 214 -3.06 4.49 3.62
N PHE A 215 -3.22 5.76 3.95
CA PHE A 215 -4.42 6.57 3.76
C PHE A 215 -4.23 7.43 2.50
N HIS A 216 -5.16 7.32 1.56
CA HIS A 216 -5.11 7.98 0.27
C HIS A 216 -6.22 9.01 0.16
N VAL A 217 -5.89 10.17 -0.41
CA VAL A 217 -6.85 11.20 -0.77
C VAL A 217 -6.74 11.52 -2.25
N LYS A 218 -7.90 11.56 -2.91
CA LYS A 218 -8.08 12.17 -4.23
C LYS A 218 -9.04 13.34 -4.06
N GLN A 219 -8.52 14.55 -4.04
CA GLN A 219 -9.33 15.76 -4.03
C GLN A 219 -10.09 15.91 -5.36
N PRO A 220 -11.28 16.54 -5.33
CA PRO A 220 -12.01 16.86 -6.56
C PRO A 220 -11.27 17.89 -7.40
N SER A 221 -10.54 18.80 -6.75
CA SER A 221 -9.55 19.68 -7.36
C SER A 221 -8.25 19.58 -6.55
N PRO A 222 -7.19 18.97 -7.10
CA PRO A 222 -5.91 18.81 -6.40
C PRO A 222 -5.36 20.14 -5.89
N GLY A 223 -4.80 20.11 -4.68
CA GLY A 223 -4.28 21.29 -3.99
C GLY A 223 -5.33 22.31 -3.53
N LYS A 224 -6.63 21.98 -3.57
CA LYS A 224 -7.70 22.92 -3.20
C LYS A 224 -8.72 22.30 -2.26
N LYS A 225 -9.18 23.10 -1.28
CA LYS A 225 -10.26 22.78 -0.32
C LYS A 225 -11.67 22.61 -0.96
N LYS A 226 -11.78 22.46 -2.29
CA LYS A 226 -13.10 22.33 -2.95
C LYS A 226 -13.74 21.00 -2.55
N VAL A 227 -14.99 21.03 -2.09
CA VAL A 227 -15.75 19.83 -1.69
C VAL A 227 -16.26 19.02 -2.89
N HIS A 228 -16.48 19.68 -4.04
CA HIS A 228 -16.82 19.03 -5.30
C HIS A 228 -16.42 19.92 -6.50
N VAL A 229 -16.32 19.31 -7.68
CA VAL A 229 -16.25 19.95 -8.99
C VAL A 229 -17.32 19.27 -9.86
N LEU A 230 -18.37 20.01 -10.21
CA LEU A 230 -19.59 19.44 -10.78
C LEU A 230 -20.13 18.31 -9.87
N ALA A 231 -20.38 17.12 -10.41
CA ALA A 231 -20.82 15.95 -9.66
C ALA A 231 -19.69 15.16 -8.98
N TYR A 232 -18.42 15.53 -9.20
CA TYR A 232 -17.27 14.81 -8.64
C TYR A 232 -16.86 15.38 -7.29
N THR A 233 -16.91 14.56 -6.24
CA THR A 233 -16.63 14.93 -4.84
C THR A 233 -15.22 14.55 -4.36
N GLY A 234 -14.42 13.90 -5.22
CA GLY A 234 -13.20 13.24 -4.81
C GLY A 234 -13.45 11.85 -4.23
N HIS A 235 -12.37 11.22 -3.73
CA HIS A 235 -12.43 9.92 -3.06
C HIS A 235 -11.34 9.80 -2.00
N THR A 236 -11.60 9.01 -0.96
CA THR A 236 -10.60 8.60 0.04
C THR A 236 -10.69 7.11 0.25
N TYR A 237 -9.54 6.46 0.34
CA TYR A 237 -9.43 5.01 0.47
C TYR A 237 -8.18 4.64 1.25
N ILE A 238 -8.04 3.36 1.59
CA ILE A 238 -6.88 2.86 2.29
C ILE A 238 -6.18 1.76 1.50
N THR A 239 -4.89 1.55 1.79
CA THR A 239 -4.14 0.36 1.41
C THR A 239 -3.63 -0.31 2.66
N LEU A 240 -3.92 -1.61 2.80
CA LEU A 240 -3.36 -2.47 3.82
C LEU A 240 -2.25 -3.33 3.21
N ILE A 241 -1.16 -3.52 3.95
CA ILE A 241 0.01 -4.31 3.54
C ILE A 241 0.39 -5.28 4.65
N LYS A 242 0.63 -6.54 4.28
CA LYS A 242 1.23 -7.58 5.13
C LYS A 242 2.55 -8.00 4.50
N TYR A 243 3.64 -7.90 5.26
CA TYR A 243 4.95 -8.42 4.91
C TYR A 243 5.15 -9.77 5.56
N ASN A 244 5.65 -10.74 4.82
CA ASN A 244 5.86 -12.11 5.27
C ASN A 244 7.33 -12.38 5.63
N THR A 245 7.55 -13.36 6.48
CA THR A 245 8.90 -13.81 6.88
C THR A 245 9.73 -14.34 5.71
N ASP A 246 9.09 -14.87 4.66
CA ASP A 246 9.73 -15.30 3.42
C ASP A 246 10.09 -14.14 2.47
N SER A 247 10.01 -12.90 2.95
CA SER A 247 10.21 -11.64 2.22
C SER A 247 9.18 -11.34 1.12
N THR A 248 8.13 -12.16 0.96
CA THR A 248 7.00 -11.79 0.12
C THR A 248 6.07 -10.83 0.84
N TYR A 249 5.11 -10.26 0.13
CA TYR A 249 4.09 -9.41 0.70
C TYR A 249 2.80 -9.52 -0.08
N VAL A 250 1.72 -9.15 0.58
CA VAL A 250 0.40 -8.95 -0.04
C VAL A 250 -0.11 -7.57 0.33
N SER A 251 -0.82 -6.94 -0.58
CA SER A 251 -1.42 -5.63 -0.36
C SER A 251 -2.80 -5.54 -0.98
N CYS A 252 -3.72 -4.85 -0.32
CA CYS A 252 -5.07 -4.60 -0.82
C CYS A 252 -5.42 -3.12 -0.65
N SER A 253 -5.73 -2.45 -1.76
CA SER A 253 -6.23 -1.07 -1.76
C SER A 253 -7.74 -1.07 -1.99
N PHE A 254 -8.50 -0.44 -1.11
CA PHE A 254 -9.96 -0.44 -1.19
C PHE A 254 -10.58 0.75 -0.47
N GLY A 255 -11.77 1.13 -0.93
CA GLY A 255 -12.54 2.25 -0.41
C GLY A 255 -14.01 1.91 -0.26
N PHE A 256 -14.69 2.70 0.57
CA PHE A 256 -16.11 2.59 0.85
C PHE A 256 -16.92 3.48 -0.10
N TYR A 257 -17.90 2.91 -0.80
CA TYR A 257 -18.64 3.59 -1.86
C TYR A 257 -20.15 3.51 -1.65
N PRO A 258 -20.89 4.50 -2.15
CA PRO A 258 -22.32 4.35 -2.33
C PRO A 258 -22.60 3.37 -3.49
N LYS A 259 -23.51 2.44 -3.26
CA LYS A 259 -24.16 1.70 -4.34
C LYS A 259 -25.09 2.67 -5.08
N LYS A 260 -24.96 2.73 -6.40
CA LYS A 260 -25.78 3.61 -7.24
C LYS A 260 -27.11 2.92 -7.55
N ASP A 261 -28.02 2.94 -6.59
CA ASP A 261 -29.36 2.38 -6.75
C ASP A 261 -30.23 3.27 -7.68
N HIS A 262 -29.94 4.58 -7.76
CA HIS A 262 -30.49 5.52 -8.74
C HIS A 262 -29.48 6.66 -9.06
N ILE A 263 -29.80 7.50 -10.05
CA ILE A 263 -28.89 8.59 -10.53
C ILE A 263 -28.56 9.64 -9.47
N PHE A 264 -29.40 9.78 -8.44
CA PHE A 264 -29.22 10.74 -7.34
C PHE A 264 -28.73 10.11 -6.04
N SER A 265 -28.37 8.81 -6.01
CA SER A 265 -27.89 8.16 -4.78
C SER A 265 -26.60 8.81 -4.29
N ALA A 266 -26.54 9.08 -2.98
CA ALA A 266 -25.46 9.81 -2.32
C ALA A 266 -25.24 11.23 -2.87
N THR A 267 -26.34 11.95 -3.10
CA THR A 267 -26.34 13.39 -3.41
C THR A 267 -27.01 14.15 -2.25
N PRO A 268 -26.90 15.49 -2.18
CA PRO A 268 -27.58 16.24 -1.11
C PRO A 268 -29.10 16.00 -1.03
N TRP A 269 -29.75 15.63 -2.15
CA TRP A 269 -31.18 15.29 -2.17
C TRP A 269 -31.49 13.89 -1.65
N PHE A 270 -30.59 12.94 -1.87
CA PHE A 270 -30.69 11.55 -1.40
C PHE A 270 -29.35 11.14 -0.82
N PRO A 271 -29.03 11.59 0.41
CA PRO A 271 -27.69 11.44 0.97
C PRO A 271 -27.40 10.00 1.40
N SER A 272 -28.43 9.20 1.67
CA SER A 272 -28.35 7.80 2.08
C SER A 272 -28.54 6.84 0.91
N THR A 273 -27.80 5.74 0.90
CA THR A 273 -27.99 4.61 -0.03
C THR A 273 -27.26 3.38 0.49
N SER A 274 -27.58 2.19 -0.03
CA SER A 274 -26.80 0.98 0.28
C SER A 274 -25.32 1.20 -0.03
N SER A 275 -24.41 0.57 0.71
CA SER A 275 -22.98 0.71 0.47
C SER A 275 -22.37 -0.46 -0.30
N GLN A 276 -21.10 -0.32 -0.67
CA GLN A 276 -20.26 -1.38 -1.19
C GLN A 276 -18.78 -1.02 -1.09
N PHE A 277 -17.91 -2.02 -1.02
CA PHE A 277 -16.47 -1.81 -1.24
C PHE A 277 -16.12 -1.88 -2.72
N LYS A 278 -15.07 -1.14 -3.10
CA LYS A 278 -14.40 -1.31 -4.40
C LYS A 278 -12.89 -1.42 -4.21
N ASN A 279 -12.25 -2.18 -5.08
CA ASN A 279 -10.81 -2.29 -5.20
C ASN A 279 -10.27 -1.02 -5.87
N ASP A 280 -9.39 -0.32 -5.15
CA ASP A 280 -8.80 0.96 -5.51
C ASP A 280 -7.31 0.85 -5.91
N ALA A 281 -6.80 -0.35 -6.21
CA ALA A 281 -5.38 -0.57 -6.54
C ALA A 281 -4.90 0.32 -7.71
N GLY A 282 -5.75 0.51 -8.72
CA GLY A 282 -5.47 1.40 -9.84
C GLY A 282 -6.01 2.82 -9.69
N HIS A 283 -6.66 3.18 -8.58
CA HIS A 283 -7.25 4.50 -8.41
C HIS A 283 -6.19 5.60 -8.26
N LYS A 284 -6.50 6.82 -8.71
CA LYS A 284 -5.60 7.97 -8.60
C LYS A 284 -5.66 8.54 -7.18
N TRP A 285 -4.62 9.26 -6.79
CA TRP A 285 -4.51 9.96 -5.51
C TRP A 285 -3.65 11.21 -5.68
N ASP A 286 -3.87 12.19 -4.81
CA ASP A 286 -3.15 13.46 -4.74
C ASP A 286 -2.25 13.49 -3.49
N GLU A 287 -2.77 13.04 -2.34
CA GLU A 287 -2.04 12.94 -1.07
C GLU A 287 -2.05 11.51 -0.49
N ILE A 288 -0.94 11.11 0.11
CA ILE A 288 -0.82 9.88 0.91
C ILE A 288 -0.19 10.19 2.27
N ILE A 289 -0.76 9.57 3.31
CA ILE A 289 -0.11 9.39 4.62
C ILE A 289 -0.09 7.90 4.94
N GLY A 290 1.05 7.34 5.34
CA GLY A 290 1.16 5.94 5.71
C GLY A 290 2.01 5.71 6.94
N LYS A 291 1.89 4.52 7.54
CA LYS A 291 2.65 4.11 8.72
C LYS A 291 2.75 2.60 8.80
N PHE A 292 3.81 2.10 9.42
CA PHE A 292 3.83 0.74 9.95
C PHE A 292 2.93 0.64 11.18
N ILE A 293 2.19 -0.46 11.28
CA ILE A 293 1.19 -0.67 12.33
C ILE A 293 1.37 -2.02 13.01
N SER A 294 0.87 -2.13 14.24
CA SER A 294 0.84 -3.40 14.94
C SER A 294 -0.14 -4.38 14.29
N LYS A 295 0.05 -5.69 14.52
CA LYS A 295 -0.94 -6.71 14.16
C LYS A 295 -2.32 -6.40 14.74
N LYS A 296 -2.37 -5.92 16.00
CA LYS A 296 -3.62 -5.54 16.67
C LYS A 296 -4.37 -4.42 15.93
N SER A 297 -3.65 -3.39 15.46
CA SER A 297 -4.24 -2.32 14.64
C SER A 297 -4.72 -2.86 13.29
N PHE A 298 -3.92 -3.70 12.64
CA PHE A 298 -4.28 -4.35 11.38
C PHE A 298 -5.59 -5.16 11.51
N ASP A 299 -5.68 -6.01 12.53
CA ASP A 299 -6.87 -6.84 12.80
C ASP A 299 -8.10 -5.99 13.13
N LYS A 300 -7.93 -4.88 13.86
CA LYS A 300 -9.01 -3.92 14.13
C LYS A 300 -9.55 -3.29 12.84
N ILE A 301 -8.68 -2.94 11.89
CA ILE A 301 -9.09 -2.36 10.60
C ILE A 301 -9.82 -3.40 9.74
N LEU A 302 -9.39 -4.66 9.76
CA LEU A 302 -10.14 -5.74 9.11
C LEU A 302 -11.53 -5.93 9.75
N LYS A 303 -11.63 -5.85 11.07
CA LYS A 303 -12.92 -5.89 11.77
C LYS A 303 -13.81 -4.71 11.39
N LEU A 304 -13.27 -3.49 11.37
CA LEU A 304 -13.97 -2.29 10.87
C LEU A 304 -14.48 -2.50 9.44
N THR A 305 -13.64 -3.07 8.56
CA THR A 305 -14.02 -3.38 7.17
C THR A 305 -15.19 -4.35 7.11
N LYS A 306 -15.23 -5.37 7.99
CA LYS A 306 -16.35 -6.30 8.10
C LYS A 306 -17.63 -5.58 8.54
N GLU A 307 -17.55 -4.75 9.58
CA GLU A 307 -18.70 -3.99 10.09
C GLU A 307 -19.26 -3.05 9.01
N TYR A 308 -18.39 -2.42 8.23
CA TYR A 308 -18.79 -1.53 7.13
C TYR A 308 -19.44 -2.25 5.94
N ASN A 309 -19.35 -3.58 5.85
CA ASN A 309 -19.98 -4.33 4.78
C ASN A 309 -21.53 -4.27 4.85
N ASP A 310 -22.07 -4.02 6.04
CA ASP A 310 -23.51 -4.10 6.32
C ASP A 310 -24.13 -2.75 6.74
N VAL A 311 -23.38 -1.64 6.62
CA VAL A 311 -23.86 -0.29 6.94
C VAL A 311 -24.16 0.53 5.69
N ASP A 312 -25.19 1.37 5.75
CA ASP A 312 -25.54 2.26 4.66
C ASP A 312 -24.52 3.38 4.50
N TYR A 313 -24.30 3.77 3.23
CA TYR A 313 -23.53 4.94 2.90
C TYR A 313 -24.37 6.19 3.15
N HIS A 314 -23.81 7.17 3.87
CA HIS A 314 -24.41 8.49 4.04
C HIS A 314 -23.41 9.60 3.71
N LEU A 315 -23.78 10.50 2.79
CA LEU A 315 -22.91 11.57 2.30
C LEU A 315 -22.30 12.44 3.42
N SER A 316 -23.04 12.69 4.50
CA SER A 316 -22.62 13.60 5.59
C SER A 316 -21.88 13.00 6.77
N TYR A 317 -22.10 11.72 7.10
CA TYR A 317 -21.61 11.15 8.37
C TYR A 317 -21.16 9.69 8.27
N ASN A 318 -21.33 9.04 7.11
CA ASN A 318 -20.83 7.71 6.88
C ASN A 318 -20.43 7.52 5.41
N ASN A 319 -19.34 8.14 5.02
CA ASN A 319 -18.86 8.15 3.64
C ASN A 319 -17.44 7.55 3.51
N CYS A 320 -16.86 7.67 2.30
CA CYS A 320 -15.52 7.14 2.03
C CYS A 320 -14.45 7.74 2.95
N THR A 321 -14.61 9.00 3.35
CA THR A 321 -13.68 9.73 4.22
C THR A 321 -13.87 9.33 5.68
N ASP A 322 -15.10 9.17 6.15
CA ASP A 322 -15.38 8.68 7.51
C ASP A 322 -14.78 7.28 7.75
N PHE A 323 -15.01 6.36 6.82
CA PHE A 323 -14.43 5.01 6.86
C PHE A 323 -12.89 5.08 6.94
N SER A 324 -12.28 5.84 6.03
CA SER A 324 -10.82 5.90 5.92
C SER A 324 -10.19 6.60 7.13
N LEU A 325 -10.85 7.62 7.71
CA LEU A 325 -10.40 8.31 8.92
C LEU A 325 -10.47 7.40 10.14
N GLN A 326 -11.50 6.57 10.28
CA GLN A 326 -11.58 5.57 11.35
C GLN A 326 -10.46 4.53 11.22
N ALA A 327 -10.22 4.03 10.00
CA ALA A 327 -9.10 3.12 9.75
C ALA A 327 -7.74 3.76 10.08
N ALA A 328 -7.52 5.02 9.68
CA ALA A 328 -6.33 5.80 10.02
C ALA A 328 -6.17 5.97 11.54
N GLY A 329 -7.25 6.29 12.26
CA GLY A 329 -7.26 6.39 13.71
C GLY A 329 -6.86 5.07 14.40
N MET A 330 -7.36 3.92 13.92
CA MET A 330 -6.96 2.59 14.40
C MET A 330 -5.49 2.26 14.10
N ALA A 331 -4.94 2.84 13.03
CA ALA A 331 -3.52 2.78 12.65
C ALA A 331 -2.62 3.75 13.42
N GLY A 332 -3.17 4.56 14.34
CA GLY A 332 -2.39 5.53 15.10
C GLY A 332 -2.13 6.84 14.35
N ILE A 333 -2.89 7.14 13.30
CA ILE A 333 -2.78 8.34 12.47
C ILE A 333 -3.98 9.25 12.78
N SER A 334 -3.72 10.50 13.18
CA SER A 334 -4.74 11.54 13.26
C SER A 334 -4.69 12.44 12.04
N ILE A 335 -5.85 12.78 11.48
CA ILE A 335 -6.01 13.83 10.47
C ILE A 335 -7.13 14.74 10.97
N SER A 336 -6.83 16.02 11.14
CA SER A 336 -7.76 17.02 11.68
C SER A 336 -8.32 17.90 10.56
N ASN A 337 -9.31 18.74 10.88
CA ASN A 337 -9.86 19.75 9.96
C ASN A 337 -10.33 19.15 8.62
N THR A 338 -11.03 18.02 8.66
CA THR A 338 -11.47 17.23 7.50
C THR A 338 -12.89 17.55 7.03
N GLU A 339 -13.65 18.29 7.83
CA GLU A 339 -15.05 18.61 7.60
C GLU A 339 -15.24 19.80 6.65
N GLY A 340 -16.18 19.67 5.71
CA GLY A 340 -16.62 20.74 4.81
C GLY A 340 -18.13 20.85 4.74
N LYS A 341 -18.60 21.95 4.16
CA LYS A 341 -20.03 22.21 3.93
C LYS A 341 -20.32 22.23 2.43
N TRP A 342 -21.49 21.74 2.06
CA TRP A 342 -22.07 21.83 0.72
C TRP A 342 -23.55 22.20 0.83
N PHE A 343 -24.22 22.37 -0.31
CA PHE A 343 -25.65 22.68 -0.30
C PHE A 343 -26.44 21.62 0.48
N MET A 344 -27.19 22.04 1.51
CA MET A 344 -28.00 21.16 2.37
C MET A 344 -27.25 20.03 3.10
N GLY A 345 -25.93 20.15 3.30
CA GLY A 345 -25.20 19.15 4.07
C GLY A 345 -23.79 19.57 4.47
N HIS A 346 -23.20 18.77 5.35
CA HIS A 346 -21.82 18.91 5.78
C HIS A 346 -21.25 17.55 6.15
N GLY A 347 -19.93 17.45 6.31
CA GLY A 347 -19.26 16.20 6.69
C GLY A 347 -17.81 16.12 6.25
N ASN A 348 -17.14 15.04 6.67
CA ASN A 348 -15.79 14.74 6.24
C ASN A 348 -15.78 14.51 4.73
N ASN A 349 -14.80 15.10 4.02
CA ASN A 349 -14.73 14.95 2.58
C ASN A 349 -13.29 14.98 2.06
N PRO A 350 -13.05 14.41 0.87
CA PRO A 350 -11.71 14.31 0.29
C PRO A 350 -11.05 15.68 0.05
N GLY A 351 -11.81 16.66 -0.43
CA GLY A 351 -11.28 17.99 -0.76
C GLY A 351 -10.71 18.72 0.45
N VAL A 352 -11.47 18.77 1.54
CA VAL A 352 -11.02 19.39 2.79
C VAL A 352 -9.93 18.57 3.47
N THR A 353 -10.06 17.24 3.47
CA THR A 353 -9.06 16.33 4.05
C THR A 353 -7.70 16.47 3.38
N GLY A 354 -7.65 16.45 2.04
CA GLY A 354 -6.40 16.64 1.30
C GLY A 354 -5.76 17.99 1.58
N GLN A 355 -6.58 19.06 1.65
CA GLN A 355 -6.08 20.39 2.01
C GLN A 355 -5.47 20.41 3.42
N SER A 356 -6.11 19.74 4.38
CA SER A 356 -5.60 19.66 5.75
C SER A 356 -4.24 18.96 5.79
N ILE A 357 -4.07 17.84 5.07
CA ILE A 357 -2.80 17.12 4.96
C ILE A 357 -1.69 18.01 4.37
N LEU A 358 -2.02 18.80 3.34
CA LEU A 358 -1.09 19.76 2.73
C LEU A 358 -0.66 20.84 3.74
N GLN A 359 -1.58 21.27 4.61
CA GLN A 359 -1.36 22.28 5.64
C GLN A 359 -0.78 21.74 6.95
N GLY A 360 -0.47 20.44 7.03
CA GLY A 360 0.11 19.84 8.23
C GLY A 360 -0.90 19.43 9.30
N GLY A 361 -2.19 19.33 8.97
CA GLY A 361 -3.26 18.86 9.86
C GLY A 361 -3.27 17.34 10.06
N TYR A 362 -2.10 16.75 10.30
CA TYR A 362 -1.93 15.33 10.57
C TYR A 362 -0.93 15.09 11.70
N GLY A 363 -0.99 13.91 12.31
CA GLY A 363 -0.15 13.55 13.45
C GLY A 363 -0.32 12.09 13.85
N THR A 364 0.19 11.75 15.03
CA THR A 364 0.11 10.41 15.61
C THR A 364 -0.77 10.41 16.86
N THR A 365 -1.52 9.33 17.08
CA THR A 365 -2.36 9.16 18.28
C THR A 365 -1.79 8.14 19.27
N ASP A 366 -0.72 7.44 18.89
CA ASP A 366 -0.09 6.35 19.64
C ASP A 366 1.26 6.73 20.26
N LYS A 367 1.48 8.04 20.47
CA LYS A 367 2.71 8.63 21.05
C LYS A 367 3.99 8.39 20.25
N GLN A 368 3.91 7.79 19.06
CA GLN A 368 5.06 7.69 18.16
C GLN A 368 5.41 9.05 17.56
N PRO A 369 6.68 9.35 17.25
CA PRO A 369 7.06 10.60 16.58
C PRO A 369 6.38 10.76 15.21
N VAL A 370 6.06 12.01 14.82
CA VAL A 370 5.51 12.31 13.48
C VAL A 370 6.44 11.85 12.35
N ALA A 371 7.76 11.79 12.59
CA ALA A 371 8.74 11.26 11.65
C ALA A 371 8.47 9.79 11.24
N THR A 372 7.71 9.03 12.03
CA THR A 372 7.29 7.67 11.68
C THR A 372 6.18 7.61 10.63
N LEU A 373 5.61 8.75 10.23
CA LEU A 373 4.63 8.85 9.17
C LEU A 373 5.30 9.05 7.82
N PHE A 374 4.99 8.17 6.88
CA PHE A 374 5.31 8.36 5.48
C PHE A 374 4.33 9.35 4.86
N LYS A 375 4.82 10.44 4.27
CA LYS A 375 4.01 11.39 3.51
C LYS A 375 4.50 11.46 2.07
N SER A 376 3.57 11.39 1.12
CA SER A 376 3.86 11.58 -0.29
C SER A 376 2.80 12.43 -0.99
N LEU A 377 3.24 13.21 -1.97
CA LEU A 377 2.39 14.04 -2.82
C LEU A 377 2.56 13.60 -4.27
N ASN A 378 1.44 13.52 -4.98
CA ASN A 378 1.43 13.27 -6.41
C ASN A 378 1.47 14.59 -7.18
N THR A 379 2.68 15.13 -7.32
CA THR A 379 2.94 16.45 -7.93
C THR A 379 2.66 16.52 -9.44
N SER A 380 2.34 15.40 -10.09
CA SER A 380 1.95 15.37 -11.51
C SER A 380 0.66 16.17 -11.81
N VAL A 381 -0.06 16.63 -10.78
CA VAL A 381 -1.28 17.44 -10.92
C VAL A 381 -1.14 18.89 -10.45
N THR A 382 -0.01 19.27 -9.86
CA THR A 382 0.25 20.64 -9.39
C THR A 382 0.98 21.52 -10.42
N GLU A 383 1.43 20.96 -11.54
CA GLU A 383 1.93 21.73 -12.69
C GLU A 383 0.83 21.89 -13.75
N LYS A 384 -0.08 22.84 -13.51
CA LYS A 384 -0.87 23.51 -14.56
C LYS A 384 -1.14 24.95 -14.20
#